data_AF-A0AAN6E306-F1
#
_entry.id   AF-A0AAN6E306-F1
#
_cell.length_a   1.000
_cell.length_b   1.000
_cell.length_c   1.000
_cell.angle_alpha   90.00
_cell.angle_beta   90.00
_cell.angle_gamma   90.00
#
_symmetry.space_group_name_H-M   'P 1'
#
loop_
_entity.id
_entity.type
_entity.pdbx_description
1 polymer ?
#
loop_
_entity_poly.entity_id
_entity_poly.type
_entity_poly.pdbx_seq_one_letter_code
_entity_poly.pdbx_strand_id
1 'polypeptide(L)'
;MPTKPKRSKSPDSQFLFVNEDALTVTRATKDTELDRTKQSHVQRQNFARKRRLREQSISGPSTSTPSSVSPSPAIADLSTESTSVSQGGPSRGNDYIDVLQGIDFGDVQFQATSPPVFTQELLDPRLSAMFSNPFATAASPLALSPRTTSMFESSHSYQPGHYFDMAPPNYNLTPPPREPTNMPSPPIPLSRESSQVANTQRILELWAPPLIRHYNMVSLPDKFWRDIRKVPMGQMRHASAIHADMQACMSEPAHMYAFLAAAAVQMLWREGRLLLPNVSEEDYHRVPTFFKTKAIEALRAKLAAGQLDHHIAVDVHRLYCTGLFADNAEVAEPHFQALLAMIEALGGLSTFDDYQMEKLMILDSFAALMWHGVPRMIVTWDPGHFMDETLRSLDTWDQQDARIGERMGTMIRTLNADQTTMDTLGDLLELLKVSAYLHDLQHYIPESYKWFVRRALAILHRLLSIPLHSELDEKVDSLRIAATYWTGMVISPQLGRRAASRSTHLLRQKLELTDIDFLWAPHTDCLLWVVVLGGMCADKDDELQWYLDIARKAARELGLSSTSDMEELFSELLFDPPSQRGLLLQFGARMWPVAES
;
A
#
# COMPACT_ATOMS: atom_id res chain seq x y z
N MET A 1 13.89 59.88 -12.10
CA MET A 1 13.40 58.99 -11.03
C MET A 1 13.05 57.64 -11.65
N PRO A 2 13.72 56.53 -11.29
CA PRO A 2 13.39 55.23 -11.85
C PRO A 2 12.27 54.56 -11.04
N THR A 3 11.39 53.87 -11.77
CA THR A 3 10.19 53.19 -11.28
C THR A 3 10.53 51.92 -10.50
N LYS A 4 9.93 51.76 -9.31
CA LYS A 4 10.07 50.58 -8.44
C LYS A 4 9.55 49.31 -9.14
N PRO A 5 10.25 48.16 -9.05
CA PRO A 5 9.75 46.89 -9.57
C PRO A 5 8.64 46.33 -8.67
N LYS A 6 7.62 45.74 -9.32
CA LYS A 6 6.50 45.05 -8.67
C LYS A 6 6.99 43.77 -8.00
N ARG A 7 6.63 43.62 -6.72
CA ARG A 7 6.81 42.43 -5.88
C ARG A 7 5.99 41.27 -6.46
N SER A 8 6.62 40.13 -6.75
CA SER A 8 5.93 38.90 -7.12
C SER A 8 5.18 38.33 -5.91
N LYS A 9 3.93 37.91 -6.13
CA LYS A 9 3.11 37.19 -5.15
C LYS A 9 3.70 35.79 -4.93
N SER A 10 3.76 35.37 -3.66
CA SER A 10 4.05 33.99 -3.25
C SER A 10 3.05 33.04 -3.90
N PRO A 11 3.44 31.79 -4.27
CA PRO A 11 2.45 30.77 -4.60
C PRO A 11 1.66 30.43 -3.33
N ASP A 12 0.34 30.54 -3.41
CA ASP A 12 -0.57 30.01 -2.38
C ASP A 12 -0.45 28.48 -2.38
N SER A 13 -0.37 27.89 -1.19
CA SER A 13 -0.26 26.44 -0.96
C SER A 13 -1.35 25.67 -1.72
N GLN A 14 -0.94 24.80 -2.67
CA GLN A 14 -1.83 24.06 -3.57
C GLN A 14 -2.31 22.71 -2.99
N PHE A 15 -1.97 22.39 -1.73
CA PHE A 15 -2.30 21.10 -1.11
C PHE A 15 -3.61 21.19 -0.32
N LEU A 16 -4.71 20.66 -0.88
CA LEU A 16 -6.01 20.58 -0.21
C LEU A 16 -6.14 19.25 0.56
N PHE A 17 -6.14 19.31 1.88
CA PHE A 17 -6.48 18.16 2.74
C PHE A 17 -7.96 18.16 3.04
N VAL A 18 -8.65 17.07 2.73
CA VAL A 18 -10.09 16.93 2.93
C VAL A 18 -10.37 16.33 4.31
N ASN A 19 -11.10 17.06 5.16
CA ASN A 19 -11.81 16.48 6.30
C ASN A 19 -13.18 16.03 5.80
N GLU A 20 -13.70 14.89 6.29
CA GLU A 20 -15.03 14.37 5.92
C GLU A 20 -16.15 15.40 6.14
N ASP A 21 -15.98 16.30 7.10
CA ASP A 21 -16.90 17.42 7.38
C ASP A 21 -16.96 18.50 6.28
N ALA A 22 -16.06 18.49 5.29
CA ALA A 22 -16.11 19.44 4.17
C ALA A 22 -17.09 19.00 3.06
N LEU A 23 -17.41 17.70 2.97
CA LEU A 23 -18.35 17.16 1.97
C LEU A 23 -19.80 17.62 2.21
N THR A 24 -20.16 17.94 3.46
CA THR A 24 -21.46 18.52 3.81
C THR A 24 -21.58 19.99 3.42
N VAL A 25 -20.46 20.73 3.27
CA VAL A 25 -20.46 22.16 2.91
C VAL A 25 -20.55 22.36 1.39
N THR A 26 -19.97 21.48 0.57
CA THR A 26 -19.99 21.61 -0.89
C THR A 26 -21.29 21.19 -1.57
N ARG A 27 -22.25 20.56 -0.86
CA ARG A 27 -23.57 20.22 -1.43
C ARG A 27 -24.56 21.40 -1.48
N ALA A 28 -24.26 22.53 -0.83
CA ALA A 28 -25.21 23.64 -0.68
C ALA A 28 -25.06 24.80 -1.69
N THR A 29 -23.97 24.88 -2.46
CA THR A 29 -23.75 25.99 -3.39
C THR A 29 -23.62 25.51 -4.83
N LYS A 30 -24.75 25.56 -5.55
CA LYS A 30 -24.86 25.31 -7.00
C LYS A 30 -24.20 26.48 -7.76
N ASP A 31 -22.89 26.40 -7.94
CA ASP A 31 -22.12 27.46 -8.60
C ASP A 31 -22.14 27.30 -10.14
N THR A 32 -23.11 27.95 -10.78
CA THR A 32 -23.34 27.91 -12.23
C THR A 32 -22.18 28.47 -13.06
N GLU A 33 -21.30 29.27 -12.45
CA GLU A 33 -20.12 29.82 -13.11
C GLU A 33 -18.99 28.78 -13.21
N LEU A 34 -18.88 27.89 -12.21
CA LEU A 34 -17.95 26.77 -12.22
C LEU A 34 -18.29 25.77 -13.33
N ASP A 35 -19.58 25.47 -13.52
CA ASP A 35 -20.05 24.56 -14.57
C ASP A 35 -19.85 25.13 -15.97
N ARG A 36 -20.05 26.45 -16.15
CA ARG A 36 -19.78 27.11 -17.43
C ARG A 36 -18.30 27.11 -17.79
N THR A 37 -17.43 27.25 -16.79
CA THR A 37 -15.97 27.22 -16.97
C THR A 37 -15.48 25.81 -17.31
N LYS A 38 -16.05 24.78 -16.66
CA LYS A 38 -15.81 23.37 -17.00
C LYS A 38 -16.23 23.03 -18.43
N GLN A 39 -17.42 23.47 -18.87
CA GLN A 39 -17.90 23.21 -20.24
C GLN A 39 -17.05 23.91 -21.32
N SER A 40 -16.63 25.15 -21.09
CA SER A 40 -15.72 25.88 -21.99
C SER A 40 -14.34 25.19 -22.10
N HIS A 41 -13.84 24.62 -21.01
CA HIS A 41 -12.57 23.88 -21.00
C HIS A 41 -12.66 22.57 -21.80
N VAL A 42 -13.76 21.82 -21.65
CA VAL A 42 -14.02 20.57 -22.39
C VAL A 42 -14.10 20.82 -23.91
N GLN A 43 -14.75 21.90 -24.34
CA GLN A 43 -14.80 22.25 -25.77
C GLN A 43 -13.40 22.56 -26.33
N ARG A 44 -12.56 23.31 -25.61
CA ARG A 44 -11.19 23.61 -26.06
C ARG A 44 -10.30 22.37 -26.12
N GLN A 45 -10.46 21.42 -25.20
CA GLN A 45 -9.73 20.15 -25.23
C GLN A 45 -10.13 19.27 -26.42
N ASN A 46 -11.41 19.23 -26.78
CA ASN A 46 -11.88 18.49 -27.96
C ASN A 46 -11.34 19.05 -29.28
N PHE A 47 -11.20 20.37 -29.40
CA PHE A 47 -10.57 20.99 -30.56
C PHE A 47 -9.07 20.69 -30.65
N ALA A 48 -8.35 20.68 -29.52
CA ALA A 48 -6.93 20.32 -29.49
C ALA A 48 -6.70 18.84 -29.85
N ARG A 49 -7.56 17.93 -29.37
CA ARG A 49 -7.52 16.49 -29.69
C ARG A 49 -7.74 16.24 -31.19
N LYS A 50 -8.74 16.90 -31.79
CA LYS A 50 -9.06 16.76 -33.23
C LYS A 50 -7.94 17.28 -34.15
N ARG A 51 -7.14 18.24 -33.67
CA ARG A 51 -5.97 18.77 -34.40
C ARG A 51 -4.79 17.78 -34.37
N ARG A 52 -4.49 17.19 -33.21
CA ARG A 52 -3.40 16.21 -33.04
C ARG A 52 -3.61 14.93 -33.85
N LEU A 53 -4.85 14.43 -33.90
CA LEU A 53 -5.20 13.26 -34.72
C LEU A 53 -5.02 13.50 -36.23
N ARG A 54 -5.09 14.76 -36.69
CA ARG A 54 -4.79 15.13 -38.09
C ARG A 54 -3.30 15.25 -38.38
N GLU A 55 -2.48 15.52 -37.37
CA GLU A 55 -1.04 15.70 -37.53
C GLU A 55 -0.30 14.35 -37.48
N GLN A 56 -0.82 13.37 -36.74
CA GLN A 56 -0.25 12.02 -36.64
C GLN A 56 -0.51 11.12 -37.86
N SER A 57 -1.49 11.46 -38.71
CA SER A 57 -1.79 10.67 -39.91
C SER A 57 -0.92 11.02 -41.12
N ILE A 58 0.04 11.95 -40.99
CA ILE A 58 0.82 12.49 -42.12
C ILE A 58 2.29 12.00 -42.15
N SER A 59 2.80 11.34 -41.09
CA SER A 59 4.19 10.89 -41.04
C SER A 59 4.35 9.38 -41.26
N GLY A 60 4.58 8.96 -42.51
CA GLY A 60 5.06 7.62 -42.87
C GLY A 60 6.59 7.49 -42.82
N PRO A 61 7.16 6.27 -42.75
CA PRO A 61 8.55 6.05 -42.35
C PRO A 61 9.55 6.14 -43.51
N SER A 62 10.67 6.84 -43.27
CA SER A 62 11.85 6.83 -44.15
C SER A 62 12.81 5.71 -43.75
N THR A 63 13.12 4.85 -44.72
CA THR A 63 14.10 3.75 -44.65
C THR A 63 15.54 4.25 -44.79
N SER A 64 16.45 3.80 -43.92
CA SER A 64 17.90 3.74 -44.23
C SER A 64 18.63 2.67 -43.40
N THR A 65 19.33 1.78 -44.11
CA THR A 65 20.15 0.64 -43.69
C THR A 65 21.63 1.03 -43.37
N PRO A 66 22.44 0.13 -42.76
CA PRO A 66 23.58 0.46 -41.90
C PRO A 66 24.98 0.26 -42.54
N SER A 67 26.05 0.67 -41.83
CA SER A 67 27.44 0.31 -42.11
C SER A 67 28.26 0.05 -40.84
N SER A 68 29.10 -0.98 -40.93
CA SER A 68 30.01 -1.64 -39.98
C SER A 68 31.27 -0.85 -39.58
N VAL A 69 31.93 -1.28 -38.49
CA VAL A 69 33.35 -1.74 -38.40
C VAL A 69 33.90 -1.56 -36.95
N SER A 70 34.41 -2.66 -36.35
CA SER A 70 35.29 -2.70 -35.16
C SER A 70 36.77 -2.54 -35.58
N PRO A 71 37.74 -2.19 -34.70
CA PRO A 71 38.33 -3.21 -33.80
C PRO A 71 38.91 -2.69 -32.44
N SER A 72 39.09 -3.62 -31.49
CA SER A 72 39.95 -3.51 -30.28
C SER A 72 41.46 -3.63 -30.64
N PRO A 73 42.43 -3.38 -29.72
CA PRO A 73 42.88 -4.43 -28.77
C PRO A 73 43.59 -4.00 -27.44
N ALA A 74 43.90 -5.04 -26.63
CA ALA A 74 45.04 -5.24 -25.70
C ALA A 74 44.99 -4.64 -24.26
N ILE A 75 44.89 -5.46 -23.20
CA ILE A 75 45.91 -6.22 -22.41
C ILE A 75 46.71 -5.36 -21.41
N ALA A 76 46.55 -5.67 -20.11
CA ALA A 76 47.63 -5.73 -19.11
C ALA A 76 47.15 -6.42 -17.81
N ASP A 77 47.80 -7.54 -17.47
CA ASP A 77 47.88 -8.16 -16.14
C ASP A 77 48.80 -7.34 -15.20
N LEU A 78 48.58 -7.40 -13.87
CA LEU A 78 49.46 -8.08 -12.90
C LEU A 78 49.22 -7.72 -11.41
N SER A 79 49.29 -8.78 -10.61
CA SER A 79 49.81 -8.91 -9.23
C SER A 79 49.00 -8.42 -8.02
N THR A 80 48.47 -9.33 -7.19
CA THR A 80 49.07 -9.94 -5.97
C THR A 80 49.31 -8.96 -4.83
N GLU A 81 48.53 -9.07 -3.74
CA GLU A 81 49.10 -9.19 -2.39
C GLU A 81 48.08 -9.72 -1.38
N SER A 82 48.54 -10.75 -0.68
CA SER A 82 47.94 -11.42 0.46
C SER A 82 48.02 -10.56 1.72
N THR A 83 46.98 -10.55 2.55
CA THR A 83 47.16 -10.40 4.00
C THR A 83 46.07 -11.13 4.77
N SER A 84 46.53 -11.77 5.83
CA SER A 84 45.85 -12.74 6.66
C SER A 84 45.57 -12.18 8.06
N VAL A 85 44.60 -12.80 8.74
CA VAL A 85 44.40 -12.88 10.21
C VAL A 85 43.78 -11.66 10.91
N SER A 86 42.56 -11.87 11.44
CA SER A 86 42.27 -11.66 12.86
C SER A 86 40.98 -12.36 13.27
N GLN A 87 41.11 -13.36 14.14
CA GLN A 87 40.02 -13.93 14.93
C GLN A 87 39.42 -12.85 15.84
N GLY A 88 38.09 -12.78 15.93
CA GLY A 88 37.35 -12.00 16.92
C GLY A 88 36.17 -12.83 17.42
N GLY A 89 36.17 -13.12 18.72
CA GLY A 89 35.25 -14.07 19.37
C GLY A 89 33.77 -13.64 19.40
N PRO A 90 32.88 -14.54 19.84
CA PRO A 90 31.44 -14.31 19.82
C PRO A 90 31.05 -13.38 20.97
N SER A 91 30.56 -12.18 20.63
CA SER A 91 29.85 -11.33 21.57
C SER A 91 28.42 -11.84 21.73
N ARG A 92 28.07 -12.21 22.97
CA ARG A 92 26.70 -12.47 23.44
C ARG A 92 25.83 -11.26 23.14
N GLY A 93 24.81 -11.43 22.30
CA GLY A 93 23.72 -10.46 22.14
C GLY A 93 22.81 -10.52 23.37
N ASN A 94 22.68 -9.38 24.06
CA ASN A 94 21.64 -9.16 25.06
C ASN A 94 20.29 -8.88 24.36
N ASP A 95 19.23 -9.38 24.98
CA ASP A 95 17.84 -9.32 24.52
C ASP A 95 17.34 -7.89 24.27
N TYR A 96 16.93 -7.62 23.02
CA TYR A 96 16.43 -6.32 22.55
C TYR A 96 14.96 -6.04 22.93
N ILE A 97 14.26 -7.01 23.54
CA ILE A 97 12.84 -6.89 23.90
C ILE A 97 12.61 -6.11 25.21
N ASP A 98 13.63 -5.99 26.07
CA ASP A 98 13.49 -5.25 27.34
C ASP A 98 13.62 -3.72 27.19
N VAL A 99 14.16 -3.21 26.08
CA VAL A 99 14.32 -1.75 25.89
C VAL A 99 12.99 -1.05 25.57
N LEU A 100 11.98 -1.77 25.10
CA LEU A 100 10.65 -1.19 24.84
C LEU A 100 9.69 -1.28 26.04
N GLN A 101 10.08 -1.90 27.15
CA GLN A 101 9.27 -2.00 28.38
C GLN A 101 9.67 -1.00 29.47
N GLY A 102 10.72 -0.19 29.26
CA GLY A 102 11.30 0.68 30.29
C GLY A 102 11.09 2.20 30.13
N ILE A 103 10.13 2.66 29.33
CA ILE A 103 9.85 4.11 29.21
C ILE A 103 8.87 4.53 30.30
N ASP A 104 9.41 5.13 31.36
CA ASP A 104 8.66 5.79 32.45
C ASP A 104 8.27 7.21 32.02
N PHE A 105 6.96 7.51 32.00
CA PHE A 105 6.37 8.77 31.56
C PHE A 105 6.16 9.77 32.73
N GLY A 106 6.85 9.59 33.85
CA GLY A 106 6.48 10.19 35.14
C GLY A 106 6.71 11.69 35.36
N ASP A 107 7.72 12.36 34.80
CA ASP A 107 8.09 13.70 35.30
C ASP A 107 8.64 14.67 34.25
N VAL A 108 7.77 15.57 33.75
CA VAL A 108 8.21 16.86 33.15
C VAL A 108 7.20 17.96 33.54
N GLN A 109 7.61 18.92 34.36
CA GLN A 109 6.82 20.11 34.75
C GLN A 109 7.33 21.38 34.04
N PHE A 110 6.41 22.23 33.54
CA PHE A 110 6.72 23.56 32.98
C PHE A 110 5.81 24.67 33.54
N GLN A 111 6.37 25.86 33.77
CA GLN A 111 5.71 27.05 34.35
C GLN A 111 5.21 28.06 33.29
N ALA A 112 4.15 28.81 33.65
CA ALA A 112 3.26 29.57 32.75
C ALA A 112 3.30 31.11 32.94
N THR A 113 2.91 31.87 31.90
CA THR A 113 2.17 33.17 31.96
C THR A 113 1.51 33.53 30.59
N SER A 114 0.36 34.22 30.61
CA SER A 114 -0.66 34.45 29.53
C SER A 114 -0.64 35.91 28.95
N PRO A 115 -1.57 36.43 28.06
CA PRO A 115 -2.71 35.93 27.21
C PRO A 115 -2.77 36.59 25.76
N PRO A 116 -3.90 36.70 24.95
CA PRO A 116 -5.23 36.05 24.86
C PRO A 116 -5.62 35.42 23.46
N VAL A 117 -6.84 34.84 23.39
CA VAL A 117 -7.42 33.85 22.42
C VAL A 117 -8.56 34.40 21.53
N PHE A 118 -8.82 33.78 20.37
CA PHE A 118 -10.01 33.97 19.49
C PHE A 118 -10.99 32.77 19.52
N THR A 119 -12.29 33.06 19.35
CA THR A 119 -13.48 32.21 19.50
C THR A 119 -13.86 31.38 18.26
N GLN A 120 -14.40 30.16 18.45
CA GLN A 120 -15.03 29.33 17.41
C GLN A 120 -16.32 28.64 17.94
N GLU A 121 -17.39 28.61 17.15
CA GLU A 121 -18.75 28.16 17.52
C GLU A 121 -19.12 26.75 17.03
N LEU A 122 -19.85 26.05 17.91
CA LEU A 122 -20.80 24.92 17.83
C LEU A 122 -20.43 23.57 17.16
N LEU A 123 -19.97 22.64 18.01
CA LEU A 123 -20.18 21.18 17.94
C LEU A 123 -20.71 20.67 19.31
N ASP A 124 -21.21 19.43 19.35
CA ASP A 124 -21.77 18.72 20.52
C ASP A 124 -21.04 19.05 21.86
N PRO A 125 -21.75 19.50 22.92
CA PRO A 125 -21.14 19.93 24.18
C PRO A 125 -20.31 18.85 24.90
N ARG A 126 -20.48 17.56 24.59
CA ARG A 126 -19.62 16.49 25.14
C ARG A 126 -18.27 16.33 24.45
N LEU A 127 -18.12 16.85 23.23
CA LEU A 127 -16.92 16.69 22.40
C LEU A 127 -16.18 18.01 22.14
N SER A 128 -16.87 19.16 22.17
CA SER A 128 -16.23 20.48 22.11
C SER A 128 -15.12 20.66 23.16
N ALA A 129 -15.21 19.95 24.30
CA ALA A 129 -14.21 19.89 25.36
C ALA A 129 -13.03 18.91 25.09
N MET A 130 -12.80 18.44 23.86
CA MET A 130 -11.71 17.47 23.55
C MET A 130 -10.67 17.99 22.53
N PHE A 131 -10.83 19.19 21.98
CA PHE A 131 -10.12 19.61 20.75
C PHE A 131 -8.82 20.44 20.91
N SER A 132 -8.14 20.46 22.05
CA SER A 132 -6.86 21.21 22.18
C SER A 132 -5.62 20.38 21.79
N ASN A 133 -4.61 21.02 21.17
CA ASN A 133 -3.36 20.39 20.75
C ASN A 133 -2.35 20.30 21.94
N PRO A 134 -1.87 19.11 22.34
CA PRO A 134 -0.93 18.95 23.46
C PRO A 134 0.52 19.34 23.12
N PHE A 135 0.83 19.65 21.86
CA PHE A 135 2.19 19.94 21.39
C PHE A 135 2.38 21.40 20.92
N ALA A 136 1.48 22.31 21.28
CA ALA A 136 1.60 23.71 20.87
C ALA A 136 2.72 24.43 21.62
N THR A 137 3.89 24.53 21.00
CA THR A 137 4.96 25.49 21.32
C THR A 137 5.33 26.27 20.06
N ALA A 138 5.36 27.61 20.14
CA ALA A 138 5.72 28.47 19.01
C ALA A 138 6.76 29.53 19.41
N ALA A 139 7.85 29.56 18.63
CA ALA A 139 8.97 30.47 18.70
C ALA A 139 8.69 31.81 17.98
N SER A 140 9.43 32.87 18.34
CA SER A 140 9.51 34.12 17.56
C SER A 140 10.68 34.08 16.54
N PRO A 141 10.57 34.72 15.36
CA PRO A 141 11.61 34.66 14.33
C PRO A 141 12.68 35.77 14.48
N LEU A 142 13.95 35.40 14.31
CA LEU A 142 15.06 36.31 14.02
C LEU A 142 15.39 36.26 12.52
N ALA A 143 15.50 37.43 11.91
CA ALA A 143 15.73 37.62 10.48
C ALA A 143 17.20 37.37 10.08
N LEU A 144 17.44 36.57 9.03
CA LEU A 144 18.72 36.52 8.32
C LEU A 144 18.52 36.47 6.79
N SER A 145 19.46 37.11 6.10
CA SER A 145 19.48 37.50 4.67
C SER A 145 19.81 36.34 3.71
N PRO A 146 19.29 36.29 2.46
CA PRO A 146 19.58 35.21 1.54
C PRO A 146 20.79 35.50 0.63
N ARG A 147 21.59 34.45 0.40
CA ARG A 147 22.65 34.37 -0.61
C ARG A 147 22.12 33.56 -1.80
N THR A 148 22.14 34.16 -2.98
CA THR A 148 21.68 33.59 -4.25
C THR A 148 22.74 32.69 -4.89
N THR A 149 22.32 31.52 -5.38
CA THR A 149 22.98 30.80 -6.48
C THR A 149 21.91 30.10 -7.32
N SER A 150 22.05 30.21 -8.64
CA SER A 150 21.08 29.87 -9.69
C SER A 150 21.63 28.72 -10.56
N MET A 151 20.73 28.13 -11.39
CA MET A 151 20.89 27.16 -12.49
C MET A 151 20.36 25.76 -12.11
N PHE A 152 19.53 25.01 -12.86
CA PHE A 152 19.25 24.91 -14.32
C PHE A 152 17.77 24.53 -14.61
N GLU A 153 17.41 24.55 -15.90
CA GLU A 153 16.09 24.43 -16.54
C GLU A 153 15.47 23.02 -16.68
N SER A 154 14.13 23.02 -16.63
CA SER A 154 13.08 22.26 -17.34
C SER A 154 13.16 20.73 -17.53
N SER A 155 12.12 20.05 -17.04
CA SER A 155 11.56 18.84 -17.64
C SER A 155 10.06 18.68 -17.30
N HIS A 156 9.40 17.83 -18.07
CA HIS A 156 8.01 17.90 -18.51
C HIS A 156 6.92 17.46 -17.51
N SER A 157 5.76 18.12 -17.59
CA SER A 157 4.55 17.81 -16.82
C SER A 157 3.81 16.58 -17.36
N TYR A 158 3.66 15.56 -16.52
CA TYR A 158 2.81 14.38 -16.70
C TYR A 158 1.37 14.67 -16.23
N GLN A 159 0.34 14.09 -16.89
CA GLN A 159 -1.07 14.38 -16.63
C GLN A 159 -1.89 13.07 -16.54
N PRO A 160 -2.42 12.67 -15.37
CA PRO A 160 -3.24 11.46 -15.22
C PRO A 160 -4.70 11.65 -15.67
N GLY A 161 -5.27 10.62 -16.32
CA GLY A 161 -6.65 10.56 -16.78
C GLY A 161 -7.61 9.94 -15.75
N HIS A 162 -8.90 10.30 -15.86
CA HIS A 162 -9.98 9.85 -14.98
C HIS A 162 -10.55 8.48 -15.38
N TYR A 163 -10.74 7.59 -14.41
CA TYR A 163 -11.74 6.53 -14.41
C TYR A 163 -12.37 6.46 -13.01
N PHE A 164 -13.71 6.46 -12.97
CA PHE A 164 -14.65 5.96 -11.95
C PHE A 164 -15.93 6.79 -12.08
N ASP A 165 -16.85 6.30 -12.91
CA ASP A 165 -18.24 6.78 -12.96
C ASP A 165 -19.10 5.53 -12.69
N MET A 166 -19.50 5.33 -11.44
CA MET A 166 -20.44 4.30 -11.00
C MET A 166 -21.53 5.02 -10.20
N ALA A 167 -22.75 5.03 -10.74
CA ALA A 167 -23.89 5.68 -10.12
C ALA A 167 -24.42 4.85 -8.92
N PRO A 168 -24.69 5.47 -7.75
CA PRO A 168 -25.32 4.78 -6.63
C PRO A 168 -26.86 4.69 -6.81
N PRO A 169 -27.53 3.67 -6.23
CA PRO A 169 -28.97 3.55 -6.26
C PRO A 169 -29.64 4.51 -5.25
N ASN A 170 -30.68 5.20 -5.73
CA ASN A 170 -31.52 6.12 -4.97
C ASN A 170 -32.43 5.38 -3.98
N TYR A 171 -32.31 5.68 -2.68
CA TYR A 171 -33.35 5.40 -1.69
C TYR A 171 -33.89 6.73 -1.14
N ASN A 172 -35.11 7.08 -1.57
CA ASN A 172 -35.88 8.18 -0.99
C ASN A 172 -36.70 7.66 0.19
N LEU A 173 -36.36 8.08 1.41
CA LEU A 173 -37.22 7.92 2.57
C LEU A 173 -37.44 9.28 3.24
N THR A 174 -38.69 9.71 3.20
CA THR A 174 -39.21 10.93 3.82
C THR A 174 -39.38 10.72 5.33
N PRO A 175 -38.90 11.62 6.21
CA PRO A 175 -39.19 11.54 7.64
C PRO A 175 -40.51 12.25 8.00
N PRO A 176 -41.21 11.82 9.07
CA PRO A 176 -42.45 12.45 9.54
C PRO A 176 -42.18 13.67 10.44
N PRO A 177 -43.16 14.57 10.62
CA PRO A 177 -43.00 15.82 11.36
C PRO A 177 -43.10 15.61 12.88
N ARG A 178 -42.26 16.31 13.65
CA ARG A 178 -42.37 16.41 15.12
C ARG A 178 -42.92 17.78 15.53
N GLU A 179 -43.93 17.75 16.38
CA GLU A 179 -44.55 18.91 17.02
C GLU A 179 -43.66 19.52 18.12
N PRO A 180 -43.80 20.83 18.42
CA PRO A 180 -42.98 21.52 19.42
C PRO A 180 -43.71 21.61 20.77
N THR A 181 -43.14 21.01 21.81
CA THR A 181 -43.55 21.28 23.21
C THR A 181 -42.43 21.98 23.96
N ASN A 182 -42.64 23.29 24.18
CA ASN A 182 -41.82 24.16 25.03
C ASN A 182 -42.03 23.81 26.51
N MET A 183 -40.95 23.53 27.24
CA MET A 183 -40.89 23.62 28.70
C MET A 183 -39.54 24.27 29.12
N PRO A 184 -39.54 25.25 30.04
CA PRO A 184 -38.32 25.94 30.46
C PRO A 184 -37.62 25.19 31.61
N SER A 185 -36.31 24.95 31.46
CA SER A 185 -35.46 24.37 32.49
C SER A 185 -34.82 25.46 33.38
N PRO A 186 -34.61 25.20 34.69
CA PRO A 186 -34.01 26.13 35.65
C PRO A 186 -32.47 26.23 35.52
N PRO A 187 -31.83 27.27 36.08
CA PRO A 187 -30.42 27.56 35.85
C PRO A 187 -29.51 26.54 36.57
N ILE A 188 -28.61 25.92 35.81
CA ILE A 188 -27.59 25.00 36.30
C ILE A 188 -26.39 25.83 36.81
N PRO A 189 -25.85 25.55 38.01
CA PRO A 189 -24.68 26.25 38.53
C PRO A 189 -23.42 25.90 37.74
N LEU A 190 -22.63 26.94 37.41
CA LEU A 190 -21.33 26.90 36.76
C LEU A 190 -20.35 26.04 37.56
N SER A 191 -20.27 24.76 37.19
CA SER A 191 -19.26 23.83 37.67
C SER A 191 -17.99 23.99 36.85
N ARG A 192 -17.03 24.71 37.45
CA ARG A 192 -15.57 24.62 37.33
C ARG A 192 -15.06 23.74 36.16
N GLU A 193 -14.63 24.40 35.08
CA GLU A 193 -13.87 23.82 33.97
C GLU A 193 -12.59 23.14 34.48
N SER A 194 -12.63 21.83 34.68
CA SER A 194 -11.43 21.02 34.79
C SER A 194 -10.83 20.84 33.39
N SER A 195 -9.65 21.41 33.19
CA SER A 195 -8.84 21.58 31.98
C SER A 195 -9.00 20.52 30.85
N GLN A 196 -9.46 20.99 29.70
CA GLN A 196 -9.54 20.33 28.37
C GLN A 196 -8.27 19.55 27.95
N VAL A 197 -7.08 20.07 28.29
CA VAL A 197 -5.78 19.46 27.98
C VAL A 197 -5.60 18.11 28.69
N ALA A 198 -6.14 17.97 29.90
CA ALA A 198 -6.05 16.74 30.67
C ALA A 198 -6.82 15.57 30.00
N ASN A 199 -7.83 15.86 29.17
CA ASN A 199 -8.63 14.82 28.52
C ASN A 199 -7.94 14.26 27.27
N THR A 200 -7.36 15.11 26.42
CA THR A 200 -6.61 14.70 25.22
C THR A 200 -5.35 13.91 25.57
N GLN A 201 -4.62 14.35 26.61
CA GLN A 201 -3.45 13.64 27.09
C GLN A 201 -3.82 12.25 27.62
N ARG A 202 -4.93 12.15 28.37
CA ARG A 202 -5.46 10.88 28.86
C ARG A 202 -5.87 9.91 27.74
N ILE A 203 -6.41 10.42 26.63
CA ILE A 203 -6.75 9.60 25.45
C ILE A 203 -5.49 9.02 24.80
N LEU A 204 -4.46 9.84 24.61
CA LEU A 204 -3.17 9.41 24.06
C LEU A 204 -2.53 8.34 24.96
N GLU A 205 -2.46 8.58 26.26
CA GLU A 205 -1.91 7.63 27.25
C GLU A 205 -2.68 6.30 27.26
N LEU A 206 -4.00 6.34 27.05
CA LEU A 206 -4.86 5.17 27.07
C LEU A 206 -4.79 4.34 25.78
N TRP A 207 -4.78 4.98 24.61
CA TRP A 207 -4.92 4.29 23.33
C TRP A 207 -3.61 4.12 22.55
N ALA A 208 -2.63 4.99 22.72
CA ALA A 208 -1.39 4.90 21.96
C ALA A 208 -0.60 3.61 22.27
N PRO A 209 -0.38 3.21 23.54
CA PRO A 209 0.40 2.00 23.85
C PRO A 209 -0.12 0.71 23.20
N PRO A 210 -1.42 0.36 23.29
CA PRO A 210 -1.94 -0.85 22.63
C PRO A 210 -1.92 -0.76 21.10
N LEU A 211 -2.11 0.42 20.50
CA LEU A 211 -2.00 0.61 19.05
C LEU A 211 -0.55 0.42 18.56
N ILE A 212 0.42 1.03 19.23
CA ILE A 212 1.86 0.87 18.95
C ILE A 212 2.25 -0.60 19.12
N ARG A 213 1.80 -1.23 20.21
CA ARG A 213 2.08 -2.65 20.47
C ARG A 213 1.52 -3.54 19.37
N HIS A 214 0.27 -3.34 18.97
CA HIS A 214 -0.34 -4.11 17.88
C HIS A 214 0.41 -3.88 16.56
N TYR A 215 0.74 -2.64 16.23
CA TYR A 215 1.50 -2.34 15.02
C TYR A 215 2.84 -3.08 15.00
N ASN A 216 3.59 -3.04 16.10
CA ASN A 216 4.90 -3.70 16.20
C ASN A 216 4.81 -5.22 16.28
N MET A 217 3.80 -5.79 16.94
CA MET A 217 3.72 -7.24 17.15
C MET A 217 2.94 -7.97 16.06
N VAL A 218 2.13 -7.26 15.29
CA VAL A 218 1.18 -7.85 14.34
C VAL A 218 1.33 -7.25 12.95
N SER A 219 1.15 -5.93 12.80
CA SER A 219 1.09 -5.30 11.48
C SER A 219 2.45 -5.25 10.77
N LEU A 220 3.53 -4.90 11.47
CA LEU A 220 4.90 -4.90 10.91
C LEU A 220 5.37 -6.30 10.54
N PRO A 221 5.23 -7.32 11.42
CA PRO A 221 5.53 -8.70 11.08
C PRO A 221 4.80 -9.19 9.83
N ASP A 222 3.52 -8.81 9.65
CA ASP A 222 2.75 -9.19 8.47
C ASP A 222 3.32 -8.56 7.19
N LYS A 223 3.72 -7.29 7.23
CA LYS A 223 4.27 -6.56 6.06
C LYS A 223 5.64 -7.08 5.63
N PHE A 224 6.52 -7.40 6.59
CA PHE A 224 7.87 -7.89 6.33
C PHE A 224 8.00 -9.37 6.70
N TRP A 225 6.94 -10.15 6.45
CA TRP A 225 6.82 -11.54 6.90
C TRP A 225 8.02 -12.41 6.47
N ARG A 226 8.60 -12.13 5.30
CA ARG A 226 9.70 -12.92 4.75
C ARG A 226 11.00 -12.70 5.50
N ASP A 227 11.30 -11.45 5.86
CA ASP A 227 12.47 -11.09 6.66
C ASP A 227 12.36 -11.69 8.07
N ILE A 228 11.20 -11.53 8.73
CA ILE A 228 11.01 -11.98 10.12
C ILE A 228 11.03 -13.51 10.28
N ARG A 229 10.86 -14.26 9.19
CA ARG A 229 10.96 -15.72 9.17
C ARG A 229 12.39 -16.21 9.25
N LYS A 230 13.37 -15.38 8.87
CA LYS A 230 14.78 -15.73 8.99
C LYS A 230 15.45 -15.08 10.19
N VAL A 231 15.09 -13.84 10.53
CA VAL A 231 15.71 -13.12 11.63
C VAL A 231 14.67 -12.44 12.50
N PRO A 232 14.92 -12.25 13.80
CA PRO A 232 14.05 -11.43 14.65
C PRO A 232 13.89 -10.01 14.08
N MET A 233 12.78 -9.34 14.40
CA MET A 233 12.49 -7.98 13.92
C MET A 233 13.65 -6.99 14.17
N GLY A 234 14.33 -7.07 15.31
CA GLY A 234 15.46 -6.17 15.64
C GLY A 234 16.71 -6.37 14.77
N GLN A 235 16.76 -7.43 13.96
CA GLN A 235 17.89 -7.80 13.11
C GLN A 235 17.56 -7.76 11.60
N MET A 236 16.29 -7.51 11.24
CA MET A 236 15.93 -7.39 9.82
C MET A 236 16.48 -6.10 9.23
N ARG A 237 16.64 -6.08 7.90
CA ARG A 237 17.23 -4.96 7.14
C ARG A 237 16.61 -3.57 7.41
N HIS A 238 15.34 -3.53 7.83
CA HIS A 238 14.60 -2.31 8.11
C HIS A 238 14.57 -1.91 9.60
N ALA A 239 15.23 -2.65 10.48
CA ALA A 239 15.13 -2.44 11.93
C ALA A 239 15.53 -1.01 12.37
N SER A 240 16.62 -0.48 11.82
CA SER A 240 17.09 0.88 12.11
C SER A 240 16.12 1.96 11.62
N ALA A 241 15.58 1.81 10.40
CA ALA A 241 14.62 2.72 9.83
C ALA A 241 13.28 2.71 10.57
N ILE A 242 12.81 1.53 10.99
CA ILE A 242 11.61 1.40 11.85
C ILE A 242 11.82 2.06 13.20
N HIS A 243 13.00 1.89 13.80
CA HIS A 243 13.32 2.56 15.05
C HIS A 243 13.30 4.08 14.87
N ALA A 244 13.91 4.60 13.81
CA ALA A 244 13.90 6.03 13.49
C ALA A 244 12.48 6.56 13.24
N ASP A 245 11.65 5.83 12.49
CA ASP A 245 10.23 6.14 12.24
C ASP A 245 9.43 6.22 13.56
N MET A 246 9.71 5.31 14.50
CA MET A 246 9.06 5.32 15.81
C MET A 246 9.56 6.46 16.70
N GLN A 247 10.86 6.80 16.67
CA GLN A 247 11.38 7.97 17.37
C GLN A 247 10.76 9.27 16.82
N ALA A 248 10.62 9.38 15.49
CA ALA A 248 9.92 10.48 14.86
C ALA A 248 8.45 10.54 15.30
N CYS A 249 7.79 9.39 15.54
CA CYS A 249 6.42 9.38 16.05
C CYS A 249 6.38 9.99 17.45
N MET A 250 7.39 9.74 18.29
CA MET A 250 7.42 10.28 19.65
C MET A 250 7.78 11.77 19.70
N SER A 251 8.47 12.29 18.69
CA SER A 251 8.94 13.68 18.67
C SER A 251 8.03 14.63 17.87
N GLU A 252 7.31 14.13 16.86
CA GLU A 252 6.51 14.94 15.95
C GLU A 252 5.00 14.65 16.06
N PRO A 253 4.17 15.66 16.37
CA PRO A 253 2.73 15.46 16.59
C PRO A 253 1.98 14.92 15.37
N ALA A 254 2.27 15.47 14.19
CA ALA A 254 1.70 15.02 12.93
C ALA A 254 2.02 13.54 12.68
N HIS A 255 3.27 13.17 12.95
CA HIS A 255 3.78 11.82 12.76
C HIS A 255 3.12 10.83 13.72
N MET A 256 3.02 11.17 15.02
CA MET A 256 2.30 10.38 16.01
C MET A 256 0.84 10.13 15.61
N TYR A 257 0.10 11.20 15.33
CA TYR A 257 -1.34 11.10 15.10
C TYR A 257 -1.66 10.36 13.79
N ALA A 258 -0.89 10.61 12.73
CA ALA A 258 -1.05 9.89 11.47
C ALA A 258 -0.73 8.39 11.67
N PHE A 259 0.31 8.08 12.44
CA PHE A 259 0.66 6.71 12.81
C PHE A 259 -0.47 6.02 13.57
N LEU A 260 -1.00 6.65 14.63
CA LEU A 260 -2.06 6.07 15.45
C LEU A 260 -3.37 5.87 14.66
N ALA A 261 -3.71 6.81 13.77
CA ALA A 261 -4.86 6.66 12.87
C ALA A 261 -4.70 5.45 11.95
N ALA A 262 -3.53 5.29 11.33
CA ALA A 262 -3.22 4.15 10.47
C ALA A 262 -3.18 2.81 11.24
N ALA A 263 -2.59 2.80 12.45
CA ALA A 263 -2.53 1.61 13.30
C ALA A 263 -3.93 1.16 13.76
N ALA A 264 -4.80 2.11 14.14
CA ALA A 264 -6.17 1.82 14.56
C ALA A 264 -6.99 1.20 13.42
N VAL A 265 -6.92 1.76 12.21
CA VAL A 265 -7.65 1.18 11.07
C VAL A 265 -7.11 -0.17 10.65
N GLN A 266 -5.78 -0.38 10.72
CA GLN A 266 -5.16 -1.67 10.39
C GLN A 266 -5.58 -2.74 11.40
N MET A 267 -5.69 -2.39 12.68
CA MET A 267 -6.21 -3.27 13.72
C MET A 267 -7.67 -3.64 13.44
N LEU A 268 -8.53 -2.67 13.12
CA LEU A 268 -9.92 -2.94 12.75
C LEU A 268 -10.04 -3.84 11.52
N TRP A 269 -9.31 -3.52 10.46
CA TRP A 269 -9.34 -4.26 9.21
C TRP A 269 -8.86 -5.71 9.39
N ARG A 270 -7.88 -5.92 10.27
CA ARG A 270 -7.30 -7.23 10.54
C ARG A 270 -8.12 -8.07 11.52
N GLU A 271 -8.47 -7.48 12.66
CA GLU A 271 -9.04 -8.17 13.82
C GLU A 271 -10.56 -8.07 13.87
N GLY A 272 -11.17 -7.25 13.02
CA GLY A 272 -12.60 -6.94 13.03
C GLY A 272 -13.04 -6.05 14.20
N ARG A 273 -12.10 -5.62 15.07
CA ARG A 273 -12.36 -4.84 16.28
C ARG A 273 -11.14 -4.07 16.77
N LEU A 274 -11.35 -3.06 17.59
CA LEU A 274 -10.29 -2.38 18.34
C LEU A 274 -9.99 -3.11 19.65
N LEU A 275 -8.74 -3.56 19.81
CA LEU A 275 -8.22 -4.18 21.03
C LEU A 275 -7.74 -3.11 22.03
N LEU A 276 -8.61 -2.14 22.33
CA LEU A 276 -8.32 -0.98 23.16
C LEU A 276 -9.13 -1.01 24.47
N PRO A 277 -8.58 -0.51 25.59
CA PRO A 277 -9.31 -0.44 26.85
C PRO A 277 -10.45 0.57 26.78
N ASN A 278 -11.62 0.18 27.32
CA ASN A 278 -12.83 1.02 27.43
C ASN A 278 -13.37 1.55 26.09
N VAL A 279 -13.16 0.82 25.00
CA VAL A 279 -13.67 1.16 23.67
C VAL A 279 -14.85 0.24 23.35
N SER A 280 -16.00 0.85 23.06
CA SER A 280 -17.20 0.12 22.61
C SER A 280 -17.20 -0.03 21.09
N GLU A 281 -18.12 -0.84 20.53
CA GLU A 281 -18.24 -0.97 19.07
C GLU A 281 -18.58 0.36 18.38
N GLU A 282 -19.34 1.23 19.05
CA GLU A 282 -19.65 2.59 18.54
C GLU A 282 -18.39 3.45 18.37
N ASP A 283 -17.33 3.13 19.11
CA ASP A 283 -16.06 3.85 19.07
C ASP A 283 -15.12 3.38 17.95
N TYR A 284 -15.44 2.29 17.25
CA TYR A 284 -14.59 1.73 16.18
C TYR A 284 -14.33 2.75 15.06
N HIS A 285 -15.33 3.55 14.70
CA HIS A 285 -15.14 4.63 13.73
C HIS A 285 -14.57 5.90 14.36
N ARG A 286 -14.82 6.12 15.65
CA ARG A 286 -14.46 7.37 16.35
C ARG A 286 -12.97 7.46 16.63
N VAL A 287 -12.33 6.36 17.04
CA VAL A 287 -10.90 6.36 17.41
C VAL A 287 -9.99 6.69 16.21
N PRO A 288 -10.10 6.02 15.03
CA PRO A 288 -9.28 6.37 13.88
C PRO A 288 -9.56 7.80 13.39
N THR A 289 -10.84 8.22 13.38
CA THR A 289 -11.25 9.56 12.96
C THR A 289 -10.67 10.64 13.86
N PHE A 290 -10.66 10.43 15.18
CA PHE A 290 -10.05 11.35 16.14
C PHE A 290 -8.57 11.59 15.83
N PHE A 291 -7.79 10.52 15.68
CA PHE A 291 -6.36 10.64 15.37
C PHE A 291 -6.12 11.22 13.98
N LYS A 292 -6.91 10.83 12.99
CA LYS A 292 -6.86 11.40 11.62
C LYS A 292 -7.07 12.91 11.63
N THR A 293 -8.08 13.41 12.34
CA THR A 293 -8.36 14.85 12.43
C THR A 293 -7.19 15.60 13.08
N LYS A 294 -6.64 15.06 14.17
CA LYS A 294 -5.47 15.63 14.84
C LYS A 294 -4.20 15.62 13.98
N ALA A 295 -4.01 14.57 13.18
CA ALA A 295 -2.92 14.51 12.22
C ALA A 295 -3.06 15.60 11.14
N ILE A 296 -4.25 15.80 10.58
CA ILE A 296 -4.49 16.83 9.55
C ILE A 296 -4.29 18.23 10.13
N GLU A 297 -4.77 18.51 11.35
CA GLU A 297 -4.50 19.78 12.05
C GLU A 297 -3.00 20.05 12.19
N ALA A 298 -2.24 19.07 12.68
CA ALA A 298 -0.80 19.19 12.87
C ALA A 298 -0.04 19.32 11.54
N LEU A 299 -0.43 18.58 10.50
CA LEU A 299 0.16 18.67 9.16
C LEU A 299 -0.06 20.03 8.52
N ARG A 300 -1.27 20.59 8.63
CA ARG A 300 -1.58 21.93 8.13
C ARG A 300 -0.70 22.99 8.80
N ALA A 301 -0.47 22.88 10.11
CA ALA A 301 0.43 23.78 10.83
C ALA A 301 1.89 23.66 10.33
N LYS A 302 2.39 22.42 10.11
CA LYS A 302 3.75 22.17 9.60
C LYS A 302 3.92 22.72 8.17
N LEU A 303 2.94 22.49 7.30
CA LEU A 303 2.94 23.01 5.93
C LEU A 303 2.81 24.54 5.86
N ALA A 304 2.05 25.15 6.76
CA ALA A 304 1.95 26.61 6.84
C ALA A 304 3.30 27.27 7.21
N ALA A 305 4.20 26.54 7.86
CA ALA A 305 5.57 26.98 8.12
C ALA A 305 6.49 26.86 6.87
N GLY A 306 5.97 26.42 5.72
CA GLY A 306 6.71 26.28 4.47
C GLY A 306 7.65 25.07 4.42
N GLN A 307 7.48 24.10 5.32
CA GLN A 307 8.28 22.89 5.36
C GLN A 307 7.60 21.81 4.51
N LEU A 308 8.31 21.32 3.48
CA LEU A 308 7.98 20.07 2.80
C LEU A 308 9.19 19.14 2.98
N ASP A 309 8.97 18.01 3.63
CA ASP A 309 9.98 17.00 3.91
C ASP A 309 9.41 15.58 3.74
N HIS A 310 10.27 14.58 3.81
CA HIS A 310 9.89 13.17 3.71
C HIS A 310 8.93 12.74 4.83
N HIS A 311 9.02 13.33 6.03
CA HIS A 311 8.12 13.00 7.15
C HIS A 311 6.67 13.39 6.83
N ILE A 312 6.44 14.55 6.23
CA ILE A 312 5.11 14.97 5.78
C ILE A 312 4.56 14.00 4.74
N ALA A 313 5.38 13.58 3.76
CA ALA A 313 4.95 12.59 2.78
C ALA A 313 4.58 11.25 3.43
N VAL A 314 5.36 10.78 4.41
CA VAL A 314 5.05 9.56 5.19
C VAL A 314 3.74 9.70 5.97
N ASP A 315 3.45 10.88 6.53
CA ASP A 315 2.21 11.14 7.26
C ASP A 315 1.01 11.17 6.34
N VAL A 316 1.12 11.80 5.17
CA VAL A 316 0.08 11.78 4.14
C VAL A 316 -0.15 10.36 3.62
N HIS A 317 0.90 9.56 3.46
CA HIS A 317 0.79 8.15 3.13
C HIS A 317 0.03 7.36 4.22
N ARG A 318 0.24 7.66 5.50
CA ARG A 318 -0.54 7.07 6.60
C ARG A 318 -2.00 7.51 6.59
N LEU A 319 -2.31 8.76 6.22
CA LEU A 319 -3.70 9.21 6.02
C LEU A 319 -4.39 8.53 4.84
N TYR A 320 -3.65 8.33 3.73
CA TYR A 320 -4.12 7.52 2.60
C TYR A 320 -4.44 6.08 3.06
N CYS A 321 -3.51 5.46 3.81
CA CYS A 321 -3.70 4.16 4.45
C CYS A 321 -4.96 4.12 5.35
N THR A 322 -5.23 5.19 6.09
CA THR A 322 -6.44 5.29 6.93
C THR A 322 -7.71 5.23 6.10
N GLY A 323 -7.81 6.01 5.02
CA GLY A 323 -8.96 5.99 4.13
C GLY A 323 -9.15 4.64 3.43
N LEU A 324 -8.04 4.04 2.97
CA LEU A 324 -8.06 2.77 2.24
C LEU A 324 -8.61 1.62 3.09
N PHE A 325 -8.07 1.40 4.29
CA PHE A 325 -8.52 0.29 5.16
C PHE A 325 -9.85 0.57 5.87
N ALA A 326 -10.32 1.82 5.88
CA ALA A 326 -11.67 2.18 6.30
C ALA A 326 -12.72 1.93 5.20
N ASP A 327 -12.31 1.38 4.05
CA ASP A 327 -13.17 1.14 2.89
C ASP A 327 -13.82 2.44 2.35
N ASN A 328 -13.08 3.55 2.45
CA ASN A 328 -13.53 4.88 2.06
C ASN A 328 -12.59 5.47 0.99
N ALA A 329 -12.75 5.00 -0.24
CA ALA A 329 -11.94 5.42 -1.39
C ALA A 329 -12.04 6.92 -1.67
N GLU A 330 -13.22 7.53 -1.49
CA GLU A 330 -13.43 8.97 -1.70
C GLU A 330 -12.57 9.83 -0.77
N VAL A 331 -12.36 9.37 0.46
CA VAL A 331 -11.49 10.02 1.45
C VAL A 331 -10.02 9.70 1.22
N ALA A 332 -9.71 8.48 0.75
CA ALA A 332 -8.33 8.07 0.49
C ALA A 332 -7.71 8.83 -0.70
N GLU A 333 -8.51 9.09 -1.74
CA GLU A 333 -8.02 9.63 -3.02
C GLU A 333 -7.34 11.01 -2.91
N PRO A 334 -7.88 12.02 -2.21
CA PRO A 334 -7.19 13.30 -2.03
C PRO A 334 -5.84 13.16 -1.34
N HIS A 335 -5.72 12.28 -0.34
CA HIS A 335 -4.45 12.02 0.33
C HIS A 335 -3.45 11.35 -0.60
N PHE A 336 -3.91 10.43 -1.45
CA PHE A 336 -3.05 9.79 -2.43
C PHE A 336 -2.57 10.77 -3.52
N GLN A 337 -3.43 11.68 -4.01
CA GLN A 337 -3.01 12.74 -4.94
C GLN A 337 -1.96 13.67 -4.31
N ALA A 338 -2.18 14.08 -3.06
CA ALA A 338 -1.22 14.88 -2.33
C ALA A 338 0.12 14.14 -2.18
N LEU A 339 0.08 12.85 -1.86
CA LEU A 339 1.28 12.01 -1.74
C LEU A 339 2.09 11.96 -3.05
N LEU A 340 1.43 11.72 -4.20
CA LEU A 340 2.11 11.68 -5.50
C LEU A 340 2.79 13.03 -5.82
N ALA A 341 2.09 14.14 -5.60
CA ALA A 341 2.65 15.47 -5.80
C ALA A 341 3.82 15.78 -4.86
N MET A 342 3.76 15.31 -3.61
CA MET A 342 4.86 15.45 -2.64
C MET A 342 6.08 14.62 -3.05
N ILE A 343 5.88 13.37 -3.48
CA ILE A 343 6.97 12.51 -3.97
C ILE A 343 7.67 13.17 -5.16
N GLU A 344 6.91 13.70 -6.13
CA GLU A 344 7.48 14.42 -7.27
C GLU A 344 8.26 15.65 -6.82
N ALA A 345 7.69 16.47 -5.93
CA ALA A 345 8.34 17.66 -5.40
C ALA A 345 9.61 17.37 -4.57
N LEU A 346 9.68 16.20 -3.94
CA LEU A 346 10.85 15.73 -3.19
C LEU A 346 11.93 15.10 -4.09
N GLY A 347 11.72 15.03 -5.41
CA GLY A 347 12.68 14.49 -6.36
C GLY A 347 12.48 13.01 -6.71
N GLY A 348 11.32 12.45 -6.40
CA GLY A 348 10.94 11.08 -6.71
C GLY A 348 11.16 10.08 -5.57
N LEU A 349 10.70 8.85 -5.79
CA LEU A 349 10.71 7.77 -4.78
C LEU A 349 12.12 7.36 -4.33
N SER A 350 13.13 7.53 -5.18
CA SER A 350 14.53 7.20 -4.86
C SER A 350 15.13 8.08 -3.75
N THR A 351 14.45 9.14 -3.34
CA THR A 351 14.89 10.01 -2.23
C THR A 351 14.45 9.51 -0.86
N PHE A 352 13.55 8.52 -0.81
CA PHE A 352 13.13 7.87 0.42
C PHE A 352 14.09 6.73 0.78
N ASP A 353 14.23 6.45 2.06
CA ASP A 353 14.92 5.22 2.49
C ASP A 353 14.15 3.97 2.04
N ASP A 354 14.84 2.83 1.99
CA ASP A 354 14.29 1.57 1.49
C ASP A 354 13.03 1.11 2.24
N TYR A 355 12.91 1.41 3.54
CA TYR A 355 11.77 1.03 4.36
C TYR A 355 10.53 1.85 4.00
N GLN A 356 10.66 3.17 3.88
CA GLN A 356 9.53 4.01 3.49
C GLN A 356 9.12 3.80 2.03
N MET A 357 10.09 3.64 1.13
CA MET A 357 9.81 3.33 -0.26
C MET A 357 9.03 2.01 -0.39
N GLU A 358 9.45 0.95 0.30
CA GLU A 358 8.72 -0.33 0.28
C GLU A 358 7.31 -0.22 0.87
N LYS A 359 7.11 0.53 1.95
CA LYS A 359 5.77 0.77 2.48
C LYS A 359 4.86 1.49 1.50
N LEU A 360 5.37 2.51 0.81
CA LEU A 360 4.64 3.26 -0.21
C LEU A 360 4.19 2.33 -1.34
N MET A 361 5.11 1.51 -1.85
CA MET A 361 4.86 0.55 -2.93
C MET A 361 3.90 -0.57 -2.52
N ILE A 362 4.07 -1.12 -1.31
CA ILE A 362 3.18 -2.16 -0.78
C ILE A 362 1.75 -1.61 -0.70
N LEU A 363 1.55 -0.40 -0.15
CA LEU A 363 0.20 0.13 -0.01
C LEU A 363 -0.46 0.40 -1.37
N ASP A 364 0.26 1.01 -2.32
CA ASP A 364 -0.27 1.28 -3.68
C ASP A 364 -0.64 -0.02 -4.41
N SER A 365 0.26 -1.00 -4.41
CA SER A 365 0.01 -2.30 -5.06
C SER A 365 -1.14 -3.08 -4.40
N PHE A 366 -1.26 -3.03 -3.08
CA PHE A 366 -2.35 -3.73 -2.38
C PHE A 366 -3.69 -2.98 -2.50
N ALA A 367 -3.67 -1.65 -2.58
CA ALA A 367 -4.85 -0.87 -2.94
C ALA A 367 -5.36 -1.27 -4.33
N ALA A 368 -4.45 -1.34 -5.30
CA ALA A 368 -4.78 -1.79 -6.64
C ALA A 368 -5.29 -3.24 -6.66
N LEU A 369 -4.69 -4.15 -5.88
CA LEU A 369 -5.18 -5.53 -5.73
C LEU A 369 -6.60 -5.61 -5.14
N MET A 370 -6.91 -4.82 -4.10
CA MET A 370 -8.24 -4.81 -3.47
C MET A 370 -9.35 -4.44 -4.46
N TRP A 371 -9.08 -3.46 -5.31
CA TRP A 371 -10.04 -2.93 -6.27
C TRP A 371 -9.86 -3.49 -7.69
N HIS A 372 -8.92 -4.43 -7.83
CA HIS A 372 -8.43 -4.93 -9.12
C HIS A 372 -8.15 -3.82 -10.15
N GLY A 373 -7.63 -2.70 -9.65
CA GLY A 373 -7.23 -1.53 -10.42
C GLY A 373 -5.76 -1.57 -10.80
N VAL A 374 -5.25 -0.43 -11.25
CA VAL A 374 -3.86 -0.27 -11.67
C VAL A 374 -3.11 0.50 -10.59
N PRO A 375 -1.96 0.03 -10.09
CA PRO A 375 -1.15 0.81 -9.17
C PRO A 375 -0.67 2.08 -9.86
N ARG A 376 -0.58 3.16 -9.09
CA ARG A 376 -0.44 4.51 -9.65
C ARG A 376 0.95 5.09 -9.43
N MET A 377 1.76 4.46 -8.58
CA MET A 377 3.18 4.79 -8.46
C MET A 377 3.96 4.19 -9.64
N ILE A 378 4.73 5.02 -10.33
CA ILE A 378 5.50 4.62 -11.52
C ILE A 378 6.65 3.70 -11.13
N VAL A 379 6.69 2.47 -11.64
CA VAL A 379 7.78 1.51 -11.36
C VAL A 379 9.15 2.01 -11.85
N THR A 380 9.92 2.61 -10.95
CA THR A 380 11.33 3.01 -11.16
C THR A 380 12.32 2.19 -10.31
N TRP A 381 11.83 1.15 -9.66
CA TRP A 381 12.54 0.40 -8.60
C TRP A 381 12.60 -1.11 -8.86
N ASP A 382 12.17 -1.57 -10.04
CA ASP A 382 12.32 -2.97 -10.43
C ASP A 382 13.81 -3.30 -10.44
N PRO A 383 14.29 -4.24 -9.61
CA PRO A 383 15.70 -4.58 -9.57
C PRO A 383 16.12 -5.41 -10.80
N GLY A 384 15.20 -5.78 -11.68
CA GLY A 384 15.46 -6.64 -12.83
C GLY A 384 15.60 -8.10 -12.43
N HIS A 385 16.27 -8.89 -13.28
CA HIS A 385 16.58 -10.29 -13.02
C HIS A 385 17.50 -10.45 -11.79
N PHE A 386 17.45 -11.62 -11.17
CA PHE A 386 18.32 -11.95 -10.05
C PHE A 386 19.77 -12.04 -10.54
N MET A 387 20.73 -11.62 -9.73
CA MET A 387 22.14 -11.43 -10.17
C MET A 387 22.73 -12.67 -10.87
N ASP A 388 23.38 -12.49 -12.03
CA ASP A 388 23.93 -13.58 -12.88
C ASP A 388 24.88 -14.55 -12.16
N GLU A 389 25.67 -14.07 -11.21
CA GLU A 389 26.58 -14.92 -10.43
C GLU A 389 25.84 -15.81 -9.44
N THR A 390 24.76 -15.30 -8.85
CA THR A 390 23.88 -16.07 -7.97
C THR A 390 22.93 -16.96 -8.77
N LEU A 391 22.53 -16.53 -9.98
CA LEU A 391 21.81 -17.37 -10.93
C LEU A 391 22.60 -18.63 -11.30
N ARG A 392 23.93 -18.56 -11.46
CA ARG A 392 24.73 -19.79 -11.68
C ARG A 392 24.66 -20.76 -10.50
N SER A 393 24.60 -20.25 -9.27
CA SER A 393 24.37 -21.10 -8.09
C SER A 393 22.94 -21.65 -8.04
N LEU A 394 21.97 -20.87 -8.54
CA LEU A 394 20.60 -21.33 -8.73
C LEU A 394 20.53 -22.39 -9.83
N ASP A 395 21.25 -22.29 -10.94
CA ASP A 395 21.24 -23.31 -12.01
C ASP A 395 21.73 -24.67 -11.48
N THR A 396 22.72 -24.66 -10.58
CA THR A 396 23.14 -25.90 -9.89
C THR A 396 22.12 -26.41 -8.88
N TRP A 397 21.32 -25.52 -8.29
CA TRP A 397 20.23 -25.85 -7.37
C TRP A 397 18.98 -26.32 -8.13
N ASP A 398 18.70 -25.74 -9.30
CA ASP A 398 17.60 -26.07 -10.22
C ASP A 398 17.74 -27.51 -10.74
N GLN A 399 18.97 -28.03 -10.84
CA GLN A 399 19.20 -29.45 -11.13
C GLN A 399 18.74 -30.38 -9.99
N GLN A 400 18.71 -29.90 -8.75
CA GLN A 400 18.26 -30.67 -7.59
C GLN A 400 16.74 -30.58 -7.40
N ASP A 401 16.14 -29.46 -7.79
CA ASP A 401 14.70 -29.19 -7.66
C ASP A 401 14.03 -28.90 -9.01
N ALA A 402 14.38 -29.71 -10.02
CA ALA A 402 14.06 -29.49 -11.44
C ALA A 402 12.57 -29.39 -11.77
N ARG A 403 11.69 -29.66 -10.81
CA ARG A 403 10.23 -29.69 -10.98
C ARG A 403 9.58 -28.34 -10.72
N ILE A 404 10.24 -27.42 -10.01
CA ILE A 404 9.61 -26.16 -9.56
C ILE A 404 9.13 -25.34 -10.76
N GLY A 405 7.81 -25.22 -10.89
CA GLY A 405 7.16 -24.44 -11.93
C GLY A 405 7.38 -24.97 -13.36
N GLU A 406 7.91 -26.18 -13.56
CA GLU A 406 8.19 -26.73 -14.91
C GLU A 406 6.93 -26.82 -15.76
N ARG A 407 5.85 -27.33 -15.15
CA ARG A 407 4.55 -27.49 -15.79
C ARG A 407 3.92 -26.14 -16.09
N MET A 408 4.01 -25.17 -15.18
CA MET A 408 3.56 -23.80 -15.43
C MET A 408 4.36 -23.15 -16.57
N GLY A 409 5.69 -23.33 -16.62
CA GLY A 409 6.51 -22.78 -17.70
C GLY A 409 6.16 -23.37 -19.07
N THR A 410 5.85 -24.65 -19.13
CA THR A 410 5.35 -25.29 -20.36
C THR A 410 3.98 -24.74 -20.76
N MET A 411 3.08 -24.61 -19.79
CA MET A 411 1.75 -24.03 -20.01
C MET A 411 1.84 -22.59 -20.52
N ILE A 412 2.63 -21.74 -19.88
CA ILE A 412 2.85 -20.35 -20.28
C ILE A 412 3.28 -20.33 -21.74
N ARG A 413 4.30 -21.11 -22.15
CA ARG A 413 4.75 -21.19 -23.56
C ARG A 413 3.67 -21.62 -24.56
N THR A 414 2.64 -22.33 -24.12
CA THR A 414 1.51 -22.75 -24.96
C THR A 414 0.32 -21.79 -24.93
N LEU A 415 0.30 -20.81 -24.02
CA LEU A 415 -0.75 -19.80 -23.97
C LEU A 415 -0.70 -18.92 -25.21
N ASN A 416 -1.87 -18.64 -25.78
CA ASN A 416 -2.02 -17.65 -26.83
C ASN A 416 -2.18 -16.24 -26.23
N ALA A 417 -1.16 -15.79 -25.48
CA ALA A 417 -1.12 -14.48 -24.86
C ALA A 417 -0.08 -13.57 -25.54
N ASP A 418 -0.17 -12.26 -25.32
CA ASP A 418 0.83 -11.33 -25.81
C ASP A 418 2.19 -11.52 -25.10
N GLN A 419 3.26 -10.99 -25.72
CA GLN A 419 4.61 -11.14 -25.18
C GLN A 419 4.74 -10.55 -23.78
N THR A 420 4.09 -9.42 -23.50
CA THR A 420 4.16 -8.76 -22.19
C THR A 420 3.56 -9.61 -21.06
N THR A 421 2.43 -10.26 -21.32
CA THR A 421 1.80 -11.20 -20.39
C THR A 421 2.68 -12.41 -20.18
N MET A 422 3.22 -12.97 -21.27
CA MET A 422 4.10 -14.13 -21.25
C MET A 422 5.39 -13.86 -20.44
N ASP A 423 6.03 -12.71 -20.66
CA ASP A 423 7.23 -12.28 -19.93
C ASP A 423 6.92 -12.09 -18.45
N THR A 424 5.80 -11.43 -18.14
CA THR A 424 5.39 -11.19 -16.74
C THR A 424 5.06 -12.49 -16.01
N LEU A 425 4.41 -13.45 -16.67
CA LEU A 425 4.16 -14.78 -16.12
C LEU A 425 5.46 -15.60 -15.99
N GLY A 426 6.39 -15.46 -16.93
CA GLY A 426 7.72 -16.06 -16.84
C GLY A 426 8.53 -15.55 -15.64
N ASP A 427 8.46 -14.25 -15.36
CA ASP A 427 9.11 -13.63 -14.20
C ASP A 427 8.60 -14.18 -12.85
N LEU A 428 7.36 -14.70 -12.79
CA LEU A 428 6.84 -15.37 -11.60
C LEU A 428 7.57 -16.69 -11.31
N LEU A 429 8.03 -17.39 -12.35
CA LEU A 429 8.81 -18.62 -12.20
C LEU A 429 10.19 -18.31 -11.62
N GLU A 430 10.85 -17.26 -12.12
CA GLU A 430 12.09 -16.75 -11.53
C GLU A 430 11.88 -16.39 -10.05
N LEU A 431 10.82 -15.64 -9.75
CA LEU A 431 10.48 -15.26 -8.38
C LEU A 431 10.25 -16.49 -7.49
N LEU A 432 9.54 -17.51 -7.98
CA LEU A 432 9.30 -18.75 -7.25
C LEU A 432 10.61 -19.51 -6.94
N LYS A 433 11.53 -19.62 -7.91
CA LYS A 433 12.84 -20.24 -7.70
C LYS A 433 13.66 -19.50 -6.65
N VAL A 434 13.70 -18.16 -6.73
CA VAL A 434 14.37 -17.34 -5.70
C VAL A 434 13.67 -17.48 -4.34
N SER A 435 12.33 -17.63 -4.33
CA SER A 435 11.55 -17.88 -3.11
C SER A 435 12.05 -19.13 -2.39
N ALA A 436 12.19 -20.24 -3.12
CA ALA A 436 12.65 -21.53 -2.62
C ALA A 436 14.12 -21.47 -2.16
N TYR A 437 15.00 -20.88 -2.98
CA TYR A 437 16.40 -20.67 -2.61
C TYR A 437 16.56 -19.90 -1.29
N LEU A 438 15.83 -18.80 -1.12
CA LEU A 438 15.84 -18.01 0.12
C LEU A 438 15.25 -18.77 1.31
N HIS A 439 14.33 -19.70 1.08
CA HIS A 439 13.82 -20.56 2.13
C HIS A 439 14.92 -21.48 2.69
N ASP A 440 15.70 -22.08 1.80
CA ASP A 440 16.75 -23.04 2.13
C ASP A 440 18.03 -22.39 2.65
N LEU A 441 18.24 -21.11 2.34
CA LEU A 441 19.42 -20.37 2.74
C LEU A 441 19.57 -20.36 4.27
N GLN A 442 20.72 -20.82 4.78
CA GLN A 442 20.96 -20.90 6.23
C GLN A 442 21.14 -19.53 6.88
N HIS A 443 21.60 -18.54 6.12
CA HIS A 443 21.93 -17.21 6.61
C HIS A 443 21.05 -16.15 5.97
N TYR A 444 20.72 -15.11 6.72
CA TYR A 444 19.96 -13.98 6.21
C TYR A 444 20.87 -13.04 5.42
N ILE A 445 20.54 -12.81 4.15
CA ILE A 445 21.24 -11.87 3.27
C ILE A 445 20.28 -10.72 2.93
N PRO A 446 20.39 -9.56 3.60
CA PRO A 446 19.48 -8.42 3.43
C PRO A 446 19.15 -8.06 1.98
N GLU A 447 20.17 -8.03 1.11
CA GLU A 447 19.98 -7.59 -0.28
C GLU A 447 19.19 -8.59 -1.14
N SER A 448 19.29 -9.89 -0.86
CA SER A 448 18.50 -10.89 -1.58
C SER A 448 17.01 -10.81 -1.20
N TYR A 449 16.71 -10.51 0.08
CA TYR A 449 15.34 -10.27 0.54
C TYR A 449 14.77 -8.95 0.01
N LYS A 450 15.59 -7.90 -0.04
CA LYS A 450 15.24 -6.63 -0.67
C LYS A 450 14.93 -6.81 -2.16
N TRP A 451 15.80 -7.51 -2.89
CA TRP A 451 15.56 -7.83 -4.30
C TRP A 451 14.24 -8.57 -4.46
N PHE A 452 14.00 -9.62 -3.66
CA PHE A 452 12.79 -10.44 -3.75
C PHE A 452 11.52 -9.62 -3.58
N VAL A 453 11.44 -8.80 -2.53
CA VAL A 453 10.25 -7.98 -2.25
C VAL A 453 10.01 -6.95 -3.37
N ARG A 454 11.07 -6.28 -3.85
CA ARG A 454 10.94 -5.30 -4.94
C ARG A 454 10.54 -5.95 -6.26
N ARG A 455 11.12 -7.12 -6.57
CA ARG A 455 10.78 -7.87 -7.77
C ARG A 455 9.34 -8.35 -7.73
N ALA A 456 8.89 -8.88 -6.59
CA ALA A 456 7.50 -9.29 -6.40
C ALA A 456 6.53 -8.12 -6.56
N LEU A 457 6.83 -6.94 -5.99
CA LEU A 457 6.01 -5.73 -6.15
C LEU A 457 5.99 -5.23 -7.59
N ALA A 458 7.12 -5.27 -8.31
CA ALA A 458 7.18 -4.89 -9.71
C ALA A 458 6.40 -5.84 -10.62
N ILE A 459 6.45 -7.16 -10.36
CA ILE A 459 5.64 -8.15 -11.08
C ILE A 459 4.15 -7.94 -10.78
N LEU A 460 3.77 -7.77 -9.50
CA LEU A 460 2.40 -7.47 -9.11
C LEU A 460 1.87 -6.22 -9.83
N HIS A 461 2.68 -5.16 -9.90
CA HIS A 461 2.32 -3.96 -10.63
C HIS A 461 2.06 -4.23 -12.11
N ARG A 462 2.96 -4.98 -12.77
CA ARG A 462 2.80 -5.34 -14.18
C ARG A 462 1.55 -6.18 -14.41
N LEU A 463 1.31 -7.21 -13.60
CA LEU A 463 0.11 -8.07 -13.67
C LEU A 463 -1.20 -7.25 -13.58
N LEU A 464 -1.24 -6.26 -12.69
CA LEU A 464 -2.40 -5.37 -12.55
C LEU A 464 -2.52 -4.36 -13.71
N SER A 465 -1.42 -4.03 -14.38
CA SER A 465 -1.38 -3.06 -15.49
C SER A 465 -1.64 -3.66 -16.87
N ILE A 466 -1.49 -4.98 -17.06
CA ILE A 466 -1.67 -5.65 -18.37
C ILE A 466 -3.00 -5.25 -19.06
N PRO A 467 -4.17 -5.21 -18.38
CA PRO A 467 -5.43 -4.86 -19.03
C PRO A 467 -5.48 -3.45 -19.65
N LEU A 468 -4.55 -2.55 -19.29
CA LEU A 468 -4.44 -1.24 -19.93
C LEU A 468 -3.80 -1.29 -21.33
N HIS A 469 -3.06 -2.35 -21.61
CA HIS A 469 -2.19 -2.45 -22.77
C HIS A 469 -2.58 -3.57 -23.72
N SER A 470 -3.43 -4.50 -23.26
CA SER A 470 -3.77 -5.70 -23.98
C SER A 470 -5.21 -6.13 -23.73
N GLU A 471 -5.87 -6.59 -24.80
CA GLU A 471 -7.13 -7.32 -24.69
C GLU A 471 -6.79 -8.78 -24.37
N LEU A 472 -7.27 -9.27 -23.22
CA LEU A 472 -7.03 -10.62 -22.76
C LEU A 472 -8.24 -11.49 -23.02
N ASP A 473 -8.02 -12.73 -23.46
CA ASP A 473 -9.07 -13.73 -23.39
C ASP A 473 -9.41 -14.07 -21.94
N GLU A 474 -10.62 -14.57 -21.70
CA GLU A 474 -11.12 -14.77 -20.33
C GLU A 474 -10.34 -15.84 -19.53
N LYS A 475 -9.66 -16.78 -20.21
CA LYS A 475 -8.80 -17.79 -19.55
C LYS A 475 -7.49 -17.16 -19.11
N VAL A 476 -6.84 -16.40 -19.99
CA VAL A 476 -5.61 -15.65 -19.72
C VAL A 476 -5.85 -14.58 -18.66
N ASP A 477 -6.99 -13.89 -18.70
CA ASP A 477 -7.35 -12.90 -17.67
C ASP A 477 -7.60 -13.60 -16.31
N SER A 478 -8.30 -14.73 -16.30
CA SER A 478 -8.49 -15.54 -15.08
C SER A 478 -7.15 -16.01 -14.49
N LEU A 479 -6.22 -16.47 -15.34
CA LEU A 479 -4.87 -16.87 -14.93
C LEU A 479 -4.08 -15.68 -14.37
N ARG A 480 -4.12 -14.52 -15.03
CA ARG A 480 -3.49 -13.28 -14.58
C ARG A 480 -4.04 -12.84 -13.22
N ILE A 481 -5.35 -12.90 -13.02
CA ILE A 481 -6.00 -12.56 -11.74
C ILE A 481 -5.48 -13.49 -10.63
N ALA A 482 -5.47 -14.81 -10.86
CA ALA A 482 -4.93 -15.75 -9.88
C ALA A 482 -3.43 -15.55 -9.62
N ALA A 483 -2.63 -15.24 -10.64
CA ALA A 483 -1.23 -14.87 -10.50
C ALA A 483 -1.04 -13.59 -9.67
N THR A 484 -1.95 -12.63 -9.79
CA THR A 484 -1.97 -11.41 -8.98
C THR A 484 -2.22 -11.77 -7.50
N TYR A 485 -3.18 -12.66 -7.22
CA TYR A 485 -3.47 -13.12 -5.86
C TYR A 485 -2.29 -13.89 -5.26
N TRP A 486 -1.69 -14.79 -6.05
CA TRP A 486 -0.49 -15.51 -5.69
C TRP A 486 0.65 -14.54 -5.31
N THR A 487 0.91 -13.53 -6.14
CA THR A 487 1.99 -12.56 -5.90
C THR A 487 1.73 -11.75 -4.63
N GLY A 488 0.48 -11.33 -4.39
CA GLY A 488 0.10 -10.66 -3.14
C GLY A 488 0.37 -11.51 -1.91
N MET A 489 0.02 -12.80 -1.94
CA MET A 489 0.28 -13.73 -0.83
C MET A 489 1.78 -14.03 -0.64
N VAL A 490 2.56 -14.06 -1.71
CA VAL A 490 4.02 -14.20 -1.65
C VAL A 490 4.67 -12.95 -1.01
N ILE A 491 4.15 -11.76 -1.28
CA ILE A 491 4.64 -10.52 -0.65
C ILE A 491 4.23 -10.46 0.83
N SER A 492 3.00 -10.81 1.17
CA SER A 492 2.49 -10.89 2.54
C SER A 492 1.27 -11.81 2.59
N PRO A 493 1.36 -13.01 3.20
CA PRO A 493 0.31 -14.02 3.08
C PRO A 493 -1.05 -13.54 3.57
N GLN A 494 -1.11 -12.94 4.75
CA GLN A 494 -2.38 -12.55 5.35
C GLN A 494 -2.91 -11.23 4.78
N LEU A 495 -2.05 -10.23 4.61
CA LEU A 495 -2.42 -8.97 3.96
C LEU A 495 -2.87 -9.23 2.52
N GLY A 496 -2.16 -10.12 1.80
CA GLY A 496 -2.39 -10.44 0.39
C GLY A 496 -3.68 -11.20 0.18
N ARG A 497 -3.92 -12.21 1.02
CA ARG A 497 -5.20 -12.92 1.05
C ARG A 497 -6.37 -11.98 1.31
N ARG A 498 -6.30 -11.13 2.35
CA ARG A 498 -7.38 -10.17 2.68
C ARG A 498 -7.56 -9.08 1.61
N ALA A 499 -6.50 -8.68 0.92
CA ALA A 499 -6.62 -7.76 -0.19
C ALA A 499 -7.32 -8.43 -1.38
N ALA A 500 -6.89 -9.64 -1.75
CA ALA A 500 -7.48 -10.43 -2.82
C ALA A 500 -8.95 -10.83 -2.54
N SER A 501 -9.33 -11.02 -1.26
CA SER A 501 -10.71 -11.38 -0.89
C SER A 501 -11.75 -10.33 -1.30
N ARG A 502 -11.33 -9.08 -1.52
CA ARG A 502 -12.20 -8.01 -2.02
C ARG A 502 -12.53 -8.16 -3.51
N SER A 503 -11.70 -8.86 -4.27
CA SER A 503 -11.83 -9.05 -5.72
C SER A 503 -12.10 -10.50 -6.15
N THR A 504 -12.30 -11.45 -5.22
CA THR A 504 -12.60 -12.86 -5.55
C THR A 504 -13.83 -13.05 -6.43
N HIS A 505 -14.86 -12.21 -6.28
CA HIS A 505 -16.04 -12.21 -7.14
C HIS A 505 -15.70 -11.93 -8.62
N LEU A 506 -14.69 -11.11 -8.90
CA LEU A 506 -14.25 -10.79 -10.26
C LEU A 506 -13.60 -12.01 -10.92
N LEU A 507 -12.73 -12.74 -10.19
CA LEU A 507 -12.15 -13.99 -10.70
C LEU A 507 -13.24 -15.00 -11.04
N ARG A 508 -14.24 -15.15 -10.16
CA ARG A 508 -15.39 -16.01 -10.42
C ARG A 508 -16.14 -15.59 -11.68
N GLN A 509 -16.46 -14.30 -11.84
CA GLN A 509 -17.14 -13.79 -13.03
C GLN A 509 -16.36 -14.13 -14.31
N LYS A 510 -15.03 -13.97 -14.26
CA LYS A 510 -14.15 -14.26 -15.40
C LYS A 510 -14.12 -15.75 -15.73
N LEU A 511 -14.04 -16.60 -14.71
CA LEU A 511 -14.12 -18.06 -14.88
C LEU A 511 -15.47 -18.51 -15.46
N GLU A 512 -16.58 -17.89 -15.04
CA GLU A 512 -17.93 -18.20 -15.56
C GLU A 512 -18.10 -17.83 -17.05
N LEU A 513 -17.28 -16.91 -17.59
CA LEU A 513 -17.25 -16.58 -19.02
C LEU A 513 -16.38 -17.53 -19.86
N THR A 514 -15.71 -18.50 -19.23
CA THR A 514 -14.88 -19.49 -19.91
C THR A 514 -15.63 -20.81 -20.10
N ASP A 515 -15.04 -21.72 -20.87
CA ASP A 515 -15.52 -23.10 -21.04
C ASP A 515 -15.29 -23.97 -19.79
N ILE A 516 -15.75 -23.52 -18.62
CA ILE A 516 -15.53 -24.18 -17.33
C ILE A 516 -16.20 -25.55 -17.25
N ASP A 517 -17.27 -25.77 -18.01
CA ASP A 517 -17.94 -27.07 -18.12
C ASP A 517 -17.04 -28.15 -18.73
N PHE A 518 -16.08 -27.74 -19.57
CA PHE A 518 -15.06 -28.62 -20.14
C PHE A 518 -13.76 -28.61 -19.34
N LEU A 519 -13.78 -28.00 -18.15
CA LEU A 519 -12.67 -27.94 -17.20
C LEU A 519 -11.34 -27.45 -17.82
N TRP A 520 -11.41 -26.61 -18.86
CA TRP A 520 -10.26 -26.13 -19.62
C TRP A 520 -9.36 -27.21 -20.23
N ALA A 521 -9.90 -28.40 -20.56
CA ALA A 521 -9.12 -29.46 -21.20
C ALA A 521 -8.29 -28.95 -22.40
N PRO A 522 -7.01 -29.30 -22.52
CA PRO A 522 -6.26 -30.27 -21.69
C PRO A 522 -5.63 -29.68 -20.41
N HIS A 523 -5.82 -28.39 -20.11
CA HIS A 523 -5.18 -27.68 -19.00
C HIS A 523 -6.03 -27.66 -17.71
N THR A 524 -6.61 -28.81 -17.35
CA THR A 524 -7.44 -28.95 -16.14
C THR A 524 -6.67 -28.67 -14.85
N ASP A 525 -5.36 -28.94 -14.85
CA ASP A 525 -4.43 -28.61 -13.77
C ASP A 525 -4.29 -27.09 -13.56
N CYS A 526 -4.22 -26.31 -14.63
CA CYS A 526 -4.26 -24.85 -14.59
C CYS A 526 -5.55 -24.35 -13.94
N LEU A 527 -6.70 -24.86 -14.40
CA LEU A 527 -8.00 -24.47 -13.86
C LEU A 527 -8.07 -24.77 -12.36
N LEU A 528 -7.62 -25.97 -11.95
CA LEU A 528 -7.59 -26.34 -10.54
C LEU A 528 -6.75 -25.35 -9.73
N TRP A 529 -5.55 -24.99 -10.21
CA TRP A 529 -4.69 -24.01 -9.55
C TRP A 529 -5.35 -22.63 -9.41
N VAL A 530 -5.96 -22.11 -10.49
CA VAL A 530 -6.68 -20.82 -10.50
C VAL A 530 -7.84 -20.84 -9.49
N VAL A 531 -8.66 -21.89 -9.50
CA VAL A 531 -9.86 -22.02 -8.66
C VAL A 531 -9.48 -22.19 -7.19
N VAL A 532 -8.44 -22.97 -6.88
CA VAL A 532 -7.98 -23.15 -5.50
C VAL A 532 -7.43 -21.84 -4.94
N LEU A 533 -6.66 -21.07 -5.71
CA LEU A 533 -6.18 -19.76 -5.27
C LEU A 533 -7.32 -18.76 -5.02
N GLY A 534 -8.33 -18.74 -5.92
CA GLY A 534 -9.55 -17.96 -5.71
C GLY A 534 -10.27 -18.37 -4.43
N GLY A 535 -10.41 -19.68 -4.20
CA GLY A 535 -11.02 -20.24 -3.00
C GLY A 535 -10.25 -19.97 -1.71
N MET A 536 -8.92 -20.00 -1.73
CA MET A 536 -8.08 -19.63 -0.57
C MET A 536 -8.27 -18.17 -0.14
N CYS A 537 -8.60 -17.29 -1.11
CA CYS A 537 -8.85 -15.88 -0.88
C CYS A 537 -10.32 -15.56 -0.57
N ALA A 538 -11.27 -16.46 -0.82
CA ALA A 538 -12.69 -16.19 -0.59
C ALA A 538 -12.98 -16.06 0.92
N ASP A 539 -13.57 -14.92 1.32
CA ASP A 539 -14.01 -14.67 2.71
C ASP A 539 -15.50 -14.97 2.91
N LYS A 540 -16.30 -15.02 1.84
CA LYS A 540 -17.74 -15.35 1.92
C LYS A 540 -17.99 -16.83 1.65
N ASP A 541 -18.87 -17.43 2.44
CA ASP A 541 -19.18 -18.85 2.34
C ASP A 541 -19.78 -19.27 0.99
N ASP A 542 -20.56 -18.40 0.35
CA ASP A 542 -21.19 -18.67 -0.96
C ASP A 542 -20.16 -18.69 -2.10
N GLU A 543 -19.27 -17.69 -2.14
CA GLU A 543 -18.16 -17.64 -3.09
C GLU A 543 -17.22 -18.82 -2.87
N LEU A 544 -16.86 -19.11 -1.62
CA LEU A 544 -15.99 -20.23 -1.29
C LEU A 544 -16.59 -21.58 -1.72
N GLN A 545 -17.88 -21.79 -1.49
CA GLN A 545 -18.55 -23.03 -1.90
C GLN A 545 -18.51 -23.20 -3.43
N TRP A 546 -18.70 -22.13 -4.19
CA TRP A 546 -18.57 -22.17 -5.65
C TRP A 546 -17.17 -22.62 -6.08
N TYR A 547 -16.11 -22.05 -5.50
CA TYR A 547 -14.73 -22.48 -5.78
C TYR A 547 -14.49 -23.95 -5.40
N LEU A 548 -15.00 -24.40 -4.24
CA LEU A 548 -14.88 -25.79 -3.80
C LEU A 548 -15.54 -26.76 -4.79
N ASP A 549 -16.70 -26.41 -5.34
CA ASP A 549 -17.43 -27.29 -6.26
C ASP A 549 -16.70 -27.48 -7.59
N ILE A 550 -16.12 -26.41 -8.14
CA ILE A 550 -15.28 -26.50 -9.35
C ILE A 550 -13.98 -27.25 -9.04
N ALA A 551 -13.32 -26.95 -7.92
CA ALA A 551 -12.08 -27.61 -7.53
C ALA A 551 -12.26 -29.13 -7.37
N ARG A 552 -13.37 -29.57 -6.75
CA ARG A 552 -13.70 -31.01 -6.63
C ARG A 552 -13.97 -31.68 -7.99
N LYS A 553 -14.52 -30.96 -8.98
CA LYS A 553 -14.69 -31.50 -10.34
C LYS A 553 -13.34 -31.65 -11.04
N ALA A 554 -12.52 -30.60 -11.04
CA ALA A 554 -11.19 -30.62 -11.66
C ALA A 554 -10.25 -31.64 -10.98
N ALA A 555 -10.25 -31.73 -9.65
CA ALA A 555 -9.45 -32.70 -8.91
C ALA A 555 -9.83 -34.16 -9.25
N ARG A 556 -11.13 -34.46 -9.40
CA ARG A 556 -11.59 -35.79 -9.83
C ARG A 556 -11.15 -36.14 -11.25
N GLU A 557 -11.21 -35.18 -12.17
CA GLU A 557 -10.73 -35.36 -13.55
C GLU A 557 -9.23 -35.65 -13.60
N LEU A 558 -8.45 -35.03 -12.71
CA LEU A 558 -7.01 -35.25 -12.57
C LEU A 558 -6.66 -36.49 -11.72
N GLY A 559 -7.65 -37.18 -11.14
CA GLY A 559 -7.43 -38.34 -10.28
C GLY A 559 -6.84 -38.03 -8.90
N LEU A 560 -6.94 -36.77 -8.43
CA LEU A 560 -6.46 -36.35 -7.13
C LEU A 560 -7.45 -36.74 -6.03
N SER A 561 -6.95 -37.38 -4.99
CA SER A 561 -7.75 -37.95 -3.90
C SER A 561 -7.49 -37.29 -2.55
N SER A 562 -6.42 -36.52 -2.43
CA SER A 562 -5.96 -35.94 -1.17
C SER A 562 -5.37 -34.54 -1.33
N THR A 563 -5.29 -33.80 -0.23
CA THR A 563 -4.57 -32.51 -0.17
C THR A 563 -3.09 -32.66 -0.46
N SER A 564 -2.49 -33.83 -0.17
CA SER A 564 -1.09 -34.11 -0.48
C SER A 564 -0.86 -34.23 -1.98
N ASP A 565 -1.78 -34.90 -2.70
CA ASP A 565 -1.72 -35.04 -4.16
C ASP A 565 -1.81 -33.65 -4.83
N MET A 566 -2.64 -32.77 -4.26
CA MET A 566 -2.77 -31.39 -4.72
C MET A 566 -1.51 -30.56 -4.41
N GLU A 567 -0.89 -30.72 -3.23
CA GLU A 567 0.37 -30.07 -2.89
C GLU A 567 1.50 -30.50 -3.83
N GLU A 568 1.58 -31.79 -4.16
CA GLU A 568 2.54 -32.34 -5.14
C GLU A 568 2.31 -31.76 -6.54
N LEU A 569 1.07 -31.77 -7.04
CA LEU A 569 0.74 -31.15 -8.33
C LEU A 569 1.10 -29.66 -8.35
N PHE A 570 0.79 -28.93 -7.28
CA PHE A 570 1.01 -27.50 -7.21
C PHE A 570 2.50 -27.13 -7.15
N SER A 571 3.36 -28.02 -6.63
CA SER A 571 4.81 -27.83 -6.65
C SER A 571 5.40 -27.75 -8.07
N GLU A 572 4.75 -28.37 -9.07
CA GLU A 572 5.11 -28.24 -10.49
C GLU A 572 4.52 -26.98 -11.14
N LEU A 573 3.61 -26.28 -10.45
CA LEU A 573 2.97 -25.04 -10.88
C LEU A 573 3.55 -23.84 -10.09
N LEU A 574 2.75 -22.79 -9.88
CA LEU A 574 3.14 -21.66 -9.02
C LEU A 574 2.67 -21.91 -7.58
N PHE A 575 3.51 -22.51 -6.77
CA PHE A 575 3.20 -22.74 -5.35
C PHE A 575 4.39 -22.41 -4.50
N ASP A 576 4.21 -21.50 -3.55
CA ASP A 576 5.22 -21.15 -2.56
C ASP A 576 4.80 -21.74 -1.19
N PRO A 577 5.27 -22.95 -0.83
CA PRO A 577 4.90 -23.58 0.44
C PRO A 577 5.08 -22.67 1.66
N PRO A 578 6.17 -21.86 1.74
CA PRO A 578 6.34 -20.87 2.80
C PRO A 578 5.15 -19.95 3.03
N SER A 579 4.48 -19.44 1.98
CA SER A 579 3.35 -18.51 2.11
C SER A 579 1.99 -19.19 2.07
N GLN A 580 1.84 -20.31 1.34
CA GLN A 580 0.53 -20.83 0.93
C GLN A 580 0.12 -22.14 1.60
N ARG A 581 1.06 -22.93 2.13
CA ARG A 581 0.76 -24.30 2.62
C ARG A 581 -0.37 -24.34 3.65
N GLY A 582 -0.35 -23.43 4.62
CA GLY A 582 -1.40 -23.38 5.66
C GLY A 582 -2.79 -23.10 5.10
N LEU A 583 -2.89 -22.23 4.08
CA LEU A 583 -4.13 -21.91 3.40
C LEU A 583 -4.60 -23.06 2.50
N LEU A 584 -3.67 -23.72 1.82
CA LEU A 584 -3.95 -24.90 0.99
C LEU A 584 -4.50 -26.06 1.84
N LEU A 585 -3.91 -26.30 3.01
CA LEU A 585 -4.39 -27.32 3.95
C LEU A 585 -5.81 -27.02 4.45
N GLN A 586 -6.11 -25.75 4.76
CA GLN A 586 -7.45 -25.33 5.17
C GLN A 586 -8.48 -25.50 4.04
N PHE A 587 -8.12 -25.16 2.80
CA PHE A 587 -8.97 -25.36 1.64
C PHE A 587 -9.18 -26.85 1.34
N GLY A 588 -8.10 -27.64 1.34
CA GLY A 588 -8.13 -29.08 1.12
C GLY A 588 -8.97 -29.84 2.15
N ALA A 589 -8.93 -29.43 3.43
CA ALA A 589 -9.78 -30.01 4.47
C ALA A 589 -11.28 -29.81 4.20
N ARG A 590 -11.67 -28.73 3.50
CA ARG A 590 -13.05 -28.50 3.06
C ARG A 590 -13.38 -29.24 1.75
N MET A 591 -12.39 -29.48 0.90
CA MET A 591 -12.57 -30.27 -0.33
C MET A 591 -12.83 -31.76 -0.02
N TRP A 592 -12.02 -32.33 0.87
CA TRP A 592 -12.07 -33.73 1.29
C TRP A 592 -12.31 -33.82 2.80
N PRO A 593 -13.56 -33.62 3.26
CA PRO A 593 -13.87 -33.74 4.68
C PRO A 593 -13.56 -35.17 5.14
N VAL A 594 -12.78 -35.29 6.21
CA VAL A 594 -12.59 -36.58 6.90
C VAL A 594 -13.97 -37.00 7.39
N ALA A 595 -14.46 -38.15 6.94
CA ALA A 595 -15.72 -38.69 7.46
C ALA A 595 -15.59 -38.81 8.98
N GLU A 596 -16.40 -38.06 9.73
CA GLU A 596 -16.52 -38.23 11.18
C GLU A 596 -17.11 -39.63 11.43
N SER A 597 -16.22 -40.60 11.63
CA SER A 597 -16.55 -42.00 11.89
C SER A 597 -16.92 -42.25 13.35
#